data_AF-A0AAU5QDY3-F1
#
_entry.id   AF-A0AAU5QDY3-F1
#
_cell.length_a   1.000
_cell.length_b   1.000
_cell.length_c   1.000
_cell.angle_alpha   90.00
_cell.angle_beta   90.00
_cell.angle_gamma   90.00
#
_symmetry.space_group_name_H-M   'P 1'
#
loop_
_entity.id
_entity.type
_entity.pdbx_description
1 polymer ?
#
loop_
_entity_poly.entity_id
_entity_poly.type
_entity_poly.pdbx_seq_one_letter_code
_entity_poly.pdbx_strand_id
1 'polypeptide(L)' 'MHTDDQVISIARDMLRTASLHGHKYASDAILAAVAGREAVQGAQATVFTSDTDDMNQLLEGHSVRIEKI' A
#
# COMPACT_ATOMS: atom_id res chain seq x y z
N MET A 1 12.82 6.16 -14.76
CA MET A 1 13.08 5.40 -13.52
C MET A 1 12.39 4.06 -13.68
N HIS A 2 13.03 2.95 -13.28
CA HIS A 2 12.38 1.65 -13.32
C HIS A 2 11.17 1.70 -12.38
N THR A 3 10.02 1.24 -12.84
CA THR A 3 8.74 1.28 -12.11
C THR A 3 8.86 0.65 -10.72
N ASP A 4 9.74 -0.35 -10.60
CA ASP A 4 10.00 -1.13 -9.40
C ASP A 4 10.64 -0.28 -8.29
N ASP A 5 11.57 0.62 -8.62
CA ASP A 5 12.24 1.48 -7.62
C ASP A 5 11.27 2.45 -6.95
N GLN A 6 10.28 2.95 -7.69
CA GLN A 6 9.26 3.84 -7.15
C GLN A 6 8.35 3.11 -6.17
N VAL A 7 7.88 1.92 -6.53
CA VAL A 7 7.03 1.09 -5.65
C VAL A 7 7.78 0.73 -4.37
N ILE A 8 9.06 0.35 -4.48
CA ILE A 8 9.90 0.04 -3.31
C ILE A 8 10.05 1.27 -2.40
N SER A 9 10.27 2.47 -2.96
CA SER A 9 10.36 3.69 -2.16
C SER A 9 9.05 4.00 -1.43
N ILE A 10 7.91 3.91 -2.13
CA ILE A 10 6.59 4.17 -1.55
C ILE A 10 6.29 3.16 -0.43
N ALA A 11 6.54 1.87 -0.66
CA ALA A 11 6.32 0.82 0.34
C ALA A 11 7.15 1.08 1.61
N ARG A 12 8.42 1.47 1.45
CA ARG A 12 9.29 1.84 2.58
C ARG A 12 8.76 3.04 3.35
N ASP A 13 8.23 4.04 2.66
CA ASP A 13 7.70 5.25 3.29
C ASP A 13 6.36 5.00 3.98
N MET A 14 5.50 4.13 3.43
CA MET A 14 4.27 3.64 4.07
C MET A 14 4.58 2.89 5.37
N LEU A 15 5.52 1.93 5.34
CA LEU A 15 5.96 1.20 6.54
C LEU A 15 6.47 2.14 7.63
N ARG A 16 7.31 3.12 7.24
CA ARG A 16 7.84 4.13 8.16
C ARG A 16 6.72 4.96 8.79
N THR A 17 5.78 5.43 7.97
CA THR A 17 4.68 6.30 8.42
C THR A 17 3.73 5.56 9.36
N ALA A 18 3.38 4.32 9.03
CA ALA A 18 2.54 3.46 9.85
C ALA A 18 3.29 2.86 11.06
N SER A 19 4.59 3.12 11.22
CA SER A 19 5.45 2.51 12.24
C SER A 19 5.41 0.97 12.25
N LEU A 20 5.17 0.37 11.08
CA LEU A 20 5.11 -1.08 10.89
C LEU A 20 6.51 -1.61 10.53
N HIS A 21 6.91 -2.68 11.21
CA HIS A 21 8.25 -3.25 11.08
C HIS A 21 8.20 -4.78 11.02
N GLY A 22 9.17 -5.35 10.31
CA GLY A 22 9.33 -6.80 10.17
C GLY A 22 8.83 -7.33 8.84
N HIS A 23 9.30 -8.54 8.49
CA HIS A 23 9.06 -9.15 7.18
C HIS A 23 7.57 -9.44 6.91
N LYS A 24 6.74 -9.56 7.94
CA LYS A 24 5.31 -9.86 7.78
C LYS A 24 4.55 -8.77 7.01
N TYR A 25 4.97 -7.51 7.11
CA TYR A 25 4.30 -6.39 6.45
C TYR A 25 4.87 -6.06 5.06
N ALA A 26 5.95 -6.73 4.64
CA ALA A 26 6.67 -6.34 3.43
C ALA A 26 5.82 -6.53 2.16
N SER A 27 5.12 -7.66 2.05
CA SER A 27 4.22 -7.93 0.92
C SER A 27 3.02 -6.97 0.90
N ASP A 28 2.43 -6.73 2.07
CA ASP A 28 1.32 -5.80 2.25
C ASP A 28 1.70 -4.38 1.85
N ALA A 29 2.91 -3.93 2.24
CA ALA A 29 3.42 -2.62 1.86
C ALA A 29 3.64 -2.48 0.35
N ILE A 30 4.08 -3.54 -0.33
CA ILE A 30 4.24 -3.52 -1.79
C ILE A 30 2.86 -3.45 -2.47
N LEU A 31 1.88 -4.22 -2.00
CA LEU A 31 0.51 -4.17 -2.52
C LEU A 31 -0.11 -2.77 -2.32
N ALA A 32 0.01 -2.21 -1.11
CA ALA A 32 -0.43 -0.86 -0.80
C ALA A 32 0.26 0.20 -1.66
N ALA A 33 1.57 0.05 -1.89
CA ALA A 33 2.34 0.98 -2.71
C ALA A 33 1.90 0.97 -4.19
N VAL A 34 1.60 -0.21 -4.75
CA VAL A 34 1.04 -0.31 -6.10
C VAL A 34 -0.33 0.38 -6.14
N ALA A 35 -1.24 0.03 -5.23
CA ALA A 35 -2.58 0.62 -5.21
C ALA A 35 -2.57 2.14 -5.00
N GLY A 36 -1.75 2.63 -4.07
CA GLY A 36 -1.58 4.06 -3.79
C GLY A 36 -1.01 4.81 -4.99
N ARG A 37 -0.03 4.22 -5.69
CA ARG A 37 0.52 4.80 -6.93
C ARG A 37 -0.55 4.93 -8.01
N GLU A 38 -1.32 3.87 -8.27
CA GLU A 38 -2.40 3.91 -9.27
C GLU A 38 -3.45 4.98 -8.91
N ALA A 39 -3.81 5.10 -7.62
CA ALA A 39 -4.73 6.14 -7.16
C ALA A 39 -4.21 7.56 -7.39
N VAL A 40 -2.91 7.82 -7.14
CA VAL A 40 -2.28 9.11 -7.44
C VAL A 40 -2.27 9.42 -8.94
N GLN A 41 -2.23 8.39 -9.80
CA GLN A 41 -2.35 8.55 -11.25
C GLN A 41 -3.80 8.73 -11.72
N GLY A 42 -4.77 8.78 -10.81
CA GLY A 42 -6.18 9.04 -11.10
C GLY A 42 -7.00 7.78 -11.38
N ALA A 43 -6.42 6.59 -11.24
CA ALA A 43 -7.17 5.34 -11.35
C ALA A 43 -8.00 5.09 -10.08
N GLN A 44 -9.16 4.45 -10.21
CA GLN A 44 -9.89 3.92 -9.07
C GLN A 44 -9.31 2.55 -8.69
N ALA A 45 -8.53 2.53 -7.61
CA ALA A 45 -7.93 1.30 -7.10
C ALA A 45 -8.78 0.69 -5.95
N THR A 46 -8.96 -0.63 -5.99
CA THR A 46 -9.55 -1.43 -4.90
C THR A 46 -8.58 -2.54 -4.52
N VAL A 47 -8.30 -2.68 -3.23
CA VAL A 47 -7.52 -3.78 -2.65
C VAL A 47 -8.47 -4.77 -1.99
N PHE A 48 -8.43 -6.02 -2.46
CA PHE A 48 -9.15 -7.14 -1.86
C PHE A 48 -8.22 -7.92 -0.94
N THR A 49 -8.57 -8.05 0.34
CA THR A 49 -7.71 -8.69 1.35
C THR A 49 -8.54 -9.34 2.45
N SER A 50 -8.06 -10.42 3.04
CA SER A 50 -8.65 -10.99 4.25
C SER A 50 -8.25 -10.20 5.51
N ASP A 51 -7.08 -9.56 5.48
CA ASP A 51 -6.56 -8.70 6.54
C ASP A 51 -6.69 -7.23 6.13
N THR A 52 -7.77 -6.61 6.60
CA THR A 52 -8.05 -5.19 6.36
C THR A 52 -7.27 -4.27 7.28
N ASP A 53 -6.78 -4.76 8.42
CA ASP A 53 -6.21 -3.91 9.47
C ASP A 53 -4.84 -3.39 9.04
N ASP A 54 -4.04 -4.24 8.39
CA ASP A 54 -2.77 -3.83 7.80
C ASP A 54 -2.97 -2.87 6.61
N MET A 55 -3.95 -3.14 5.75
CA MET A 55 -4.26 -2.25 4.62
C MET A 55 -4.76 -0.87 5.06
N ASN A 56 -5.61 -0.80 6.09
CA ASN A 56 -6.11 0.46 6.61
C ASN A 56 -4.97 1.34 7.16
N GLN A 57 -3.96 0.74 7.80
CA GLN A 57 -2.79 1.46 8.31
C GLN A 57 -1.86 1.93 7.18
N LEU A 58 -1.58 1.06 6.20
CA LEU A 58 -0.65 1.38 5.11
C LEU A 58 -1.21 2.40 4.12
N LEU A 59 -2.52 2.37 3.86
CA LEU A 59 -3.21 3.23 2.89
C LEU A 59 -3.86 4.45 3.53
N GLU A 60 -3.55 4.77 4.79
CA GLU A 60 -4.08 5.95 5.45
C GLU A 60 -3.82 7.20 4.59
N GLY A 61 -4.86 7.99 4.33
CA GLY A 61 -4.79 9.19 3.48
C GLY A 61 -4.73 8.94 1.97
N HIS A 62 -4.74 7.69 1.50
CA HIS A 62 -4.75 7.35 0.07
C HIS A 62 -6.18 7.11 -0.43
N SER A 63 -6.47 7.52 -1.67
CA SER A 63 -7.78 7.31 -2.31
C SER A 63 -7.91 5.88 -2.87
N VAL A 64 -7.74 4.88 -2.02
CA VAL A 64 -7.83 3.45 -2.36
C VAL A 64 -8.98 2.82 -1.58
N ARG A 65 -9.84 2.06 -2.25
CA ARG A 65 -10.90 1.29 -1.59
C ARG A 65 -10.33 -0.01 -1.04
N ILE A 66 -10.74 -0.40 0.17
CA ILE A 66 -10.36 -1.68 0.78
C ILE A 66 -11.62 -2.53 0.90
N GLU A 67 -11.57 -3.77 0.42
CA GLU A 67 -12.67 -4.73 0.48
C GLU A 67 -12.20 -6.05 1.12
N LYS A 68 -12.97 -6.53 2.10
CA LYS A 68 -12.69 -7.79 2.78
C LYS A 68 -13.20 -8.97 1.98
N ILE A 69 -12.36 -9.99 1.81
CA ILE A 69 -12.71 -11.29 1.19
C ILE A 69 -12.67 -12.44 2.20
#